data_AF-A0AA48MDB6-F1
#
_entry.id   AF-A0AA48MDB6-F1
#
_cell.length_a   1.000
_cell.length_b   1.000
_cell.length_c   1.000
_cell.angle_alpha   90.00
_cell.angle_beta   90.00
_cell.angle_gamma   90.00
#
_symmetry.space_group_name_H-M   'P 1'
#
loop_
_entity.id
_entity.type
_entity.pdbx_description
1 polymer ?
#
loop_
_entity_poly.entity_id
_entity_poly.type
_entity_poly.pdbx_seq_one_letter_code
_entity_poly.pdbx_strand_id
1 'polypeptide(L)'
;MMDLGLLIIRLVVGLTFAGHGAQKLFGWFGGHGLKGTGGWMESIGLKPGVTMALLAGLGELVGGLLFAAGVGTWVGALLIALTMLVAIVKVHGANGYWVTQNGYEYNLVLIAVAIGVALIGPGAYVLF
;
A
#
# COMPACT_ATOMS: atom_id res chain seq x y z
N MET A 1 -20.88 -14.23 -8.47
CA MET A 1 -20.94 -12.78 -8.16
C MET A 1 -19.98 -12.39 -7.05
N MET A 2 -19.91 -13.13 -5.93
CA MET A 2 -18.94 -12.89 -4.85
C MET A 2 -17.49 -12.85 -5.34
N ASP A 3 -17.06 -13.86 -6.12
CA ASP A 3 -15.67 -13.92 -6.63
C ASP A 3 -15.31 -12.74 -7.54
N LEU A 4 -16.27 -12.28 -8.35
CA LEU A 4 -16.09 -11.11 -9.20
C LEU A 4 -15.94 -9.84 -8.36
N GLY A 5 -16.73 -9.70 -7.29
CA GLY A 5 -16.59 -8.59 -6.34
C GLY A 5 -15.21 -8.56 -5.67
N LEU A 6 -14.73 -9.72 -5.21
CA LEU A 6 -13.38 -9.85 -4.64
C LEU A 6 -12.29 -9.51 -5.67
N LEU A 7 -12.44 -9.96 -6.91
CA LEU A 7 -11.51 -9.63 -7.99
C LEU A 7 -11.42 -8.11 -8.22
N ILE A 8 -12.56 -7.42 -8.30
CA ILE A 8 -12.60 -5.96 -8.51
C ILE A 8 -11.88 -5.24 -7.37
N ILE A 9 -12.19 -5.60 -6.12
CA ILE A 9 -11.55 -4.99 -4.93
C ILE A 9 -10.03 -5.23 -4.98
N ARG A 10 -9.61 -6.46 -5.26
CA ARG A 10 -8.19 -6.83 -5.34
C ARG A 10 -7.47 -6.06 -6.43
N LEU A 11 -8.04 -5.97 -7.63
CA LEU A 11 -7.43 -5.25 -8.73
C LEU A 11 -7.29 -3.76 -8.44
N VAL A 12 -8.36 -3.10 -7.97
CA VAL A 12 -8.32 -1.67 -7.70
C VAL A 12 -7.33 -1.34 -6.59
N VAL A 13 -7.44 -2.02 -5.44
CA VAL A 13 -6.55 -1.76 -4.29
C VAL A 13 -5.12 -2.17 -4.62
N GLY A 14 -4.92 -3.39 -5.10
CA GLY A 14 -3.59 -3.93 -5.35
C GLY A 14 -2.84 -3.16 -6.43
N LEU A 15 -3.47 -2.80 -7.55
CA LEU A 15 -2.81 -2.00 -8.59
C LEU A 15 -2.56 -0.55 -8.17
N THR A 16 -3.39 0.02 -7.30
CA THR A 16 -3.14 1.34 -6.71
C THR A 16 -1.85 1.33 -5.87
N PHE A 17 -1.69 0.31 -5.02
CA PHE A 17 -0.45 0.12 -4.26
C PHE A 17 0.74 -0.16 -5.19
N ALA A 18 0.55 -0.96 -6.23
CA ALA A 18 1.61 -1.20 -7.22
C ALA A 18 2.06 0.09 -7.90
N GLY A 19 1.11 0.96 -8.26
CA GLY A 19 1.38 2.30 -8.81
C GLY A 19 2.17 3.18 -7.84
N HIS A 20 1.79 3.22 -6.56
CA HIS A 20 2.53 3.96 -5.54
C HIS A 20 3.93 3.40 -5.31
N GLY A 21 4.10 2.08 -5.30
CA GLY A 21 5.41 1.45 -5.24
C GLY A 21 6.28 1.83 -6.43
N ALA A 22 5.72 1.82 -7.65
CA ALA A 22 6.41 2.25 -8.86
C ALA A 22 6.78 3.74 -8.86
N GLN A 23 5.93 4.61 -8.30
CA GLN A 23 6.25 6.02 -8.09
C GLN A 23 7.47 6.20 -7.18
N LYS A 24 7.54 5.43 -6.09
CA LYS A 24 8.65 5.49 -5.13
C LYS A 24 9.94 4.89 -5.67
N LEU A 25 9.87 3.75 -6.37
CA LEU A 25 11.05 3.04 -6.85
C LEU A 25 11.61 3.62 -8.15
N PHE A 26 10.73 3.89 -9.11
CA PHE A 26 11.10 4.17 -10.50
C PHE A 26 10.76 5.60 -10.94
N GLY A 27 10.03 6.36 -10.13
CA GLY A 27 9.55 7.70 -10.51
C GLY A 27 8.47 7.67 -11.60
N TRP A 28 7.84 6.51 -11.82
CA TRP A 28 6.75 6.37 -12.80
C TRP A 28 5.52 7.16 -12.36
N PHE A 29 4.60 7.45 -13.29
CA PHE A 29 3.34 8.14 -13.00
C PHE A 29 3.51 9.46 -12.24
N GLY A 30 4.55 10.23 -12.58
CA GLY A 30 4.87 11.51 -11.92
C GLY A 30 5.45 11.38 -10.50
N GLY A 31 5.93 10.20 -10.11
CA GLY A 31 6.55 9.95 -8.82
C GLY A 31 7.95 10.57 -8.66
N HIS A 32 8.39 10.73 -7.43
CA HIS A 32 9.68 11.36 -7.08
C HIS A 32 10.89 10.42 -7.23
N GLY A 33 10.64 9.14 -7.50
CA GLY A 33 11.67 8.11 -7.55
C GLY A 33 12.38 7.91 -6.21
N LEU A 34 13.40 7.05 -6.23
CA LEU A 34 13.95 6.52 -4.99
C LEU A 34 14.67 7.58 -4.15
N LYS A 35 15.46 8.44 -4.81
CA LYS A 35 16.21 9.51 -4.12
C LYS A 35 15.29 10.61 -3.61
N GLY A 36 14.30 11.04 -4.40
CA GLY A 36 13.35 12.08 -4.00
C GLY A 36 12.46 11.63 -2.85
N THR A 37 11.92 10.42 -2.95
CA THR A 37 11.15 9.80 -1.84
C THR A 37 12.03 9.62 -0.61
N GLY A 38 13.29 9.19 -0.79
CA GLY A 38 14.24 9.04 0.30
C GLY A 38 14.48 10.36 1.05
N GLY A 39 14.71 11.46 0.33
CA GLY A 39 14.87 12.78 0.94
C GLY A 39 13.63 13.23 1.73
N TRP A 40 12.42 12.97 1.21
CA TRP A 40 11.19 13.21 1.96
C TRP A 40 11.07 12.33 3.20
N MET A 41 11.47 11.05 3.13
CA MET A 41 11.47 10.18 4.30
C MET A 41 12.39 10.66 5.42
N GLU A 42 13.56 11.22 5.08
CA GLU A 42 14.45 11.78 6.09
C GLU A 42 13.86 13.02 6.77
N SER A 43 13.09 13.84 6.04
CA SER A 43 12.46 15.04 6.60
C SER A 43 11.37 14.71 7.63
N ILE A 44 10.75 13.53 7.54
CA ILE A 44 9.81 12.99 8.54
C ILE A 44 10.47 12.05 9.56
N GLY A 45 11.81 12.02 9.60
CA GLY A 45 12.57 11.28 10.61
C GLY A 45 12.72 9.78 10.34
N LEU A 46 12.44 9.30 9.12
CA LEU A 46 12.73 7.93 8.69
C LEU A 46 14.13 7.89 8.07
N LYS A 47 15.11 7.38 8.82
CA LYS A 47 16.52 7.28 8.40
C LYS A 47 17.01 5.82 8.45
N PRO A 48 17.82 5.37 7.48
CA PRO A 48 18.26 6.09 6.27
C PRO A 48 17.14 6.21 5.22
N GLY A 49 16.90 7.41 4.68
CA GLY A 49 15.66 7.67 3.93
C GLY A 49 15.55 6.89 2.63
N VAL A 50 16.64 6.76 1.87
CA VAL A 50 16.67 5.99 0.61
C VAL A 50 16.37 4.50 0.87
N THR A 51 16.89 3.94 1.95
CA THR A 51 16.60 2.55 2.35
C THR A 51 15.13 2.39 2.74
N MET A 52 14.58 3.34 3.51
CA MET A 52 13.17 3.32 3.86
C MET A 52 12.26 3.48 2.63
N ALA A 53 12.66 4.31 1.67
CA ALA A 53 11.94 4.49 0.42
C ALA A 53 11.98 3.23 -0.44
N LEU A 54 13.11 2.52 -0.45
CA LEU A 54 13.25 1.23 -1.12
C LEU A 54 12.33 0.19 -0.50
N LEU A 55 12.35 0.06 0.83
CA LEU A 55 11.52 -0.91 1.56
C LEU A 55 10.03 -0.62 1.39
N ALA A 56 9.62 0.64 1.53
CA ALA A 56 8.22 1.04 1.31
C ALA A 56 7.81 0.81 -0.15
N GLY A 57 8.64 1.24 -1.11
CA GLY A 57 8.36 1.06 -2.53
C GLY A 57 8.25 -0.40 -2.93
N LEU A 58 9.13 -1.27 -2.43
CA LEU A 58 9.07 -2.72 -2.66
C LEU A 58 7.86 -3.35 -1.98
N GLY A 59 7.55 -2.96 -0.74
CA GLY A 59 6.39 -3.45 0.00
C GLY A 59 5.08 -3.12 -0.71
N GLU A 60 4.92 -1.88 -1.17
CA GLU A 60 3.75 -1.45 -1.93
C GLU A 60 3.69 -2.11 -3.31
N LEU A 61 4.82 -2.19 -4.02
CA LEU A 61 4.86 -2.78 -5.37
C LEU A 61 4.54 -4.28 -5.33
N VAL A 62 5.31 -5.04 -4.57
CA VAL A 62 5.17 -6.49 -4.48
C VAL A 62 3.87 -6.84 -3.76
N GLY A 63 3.56 -6.16 -2.66
CA GLY A 63 2.32 -6.39 -1.92
C GLY A 63 1.07 -6.11 -2.75
N GLY A 64 1.08 -5.00 -3.48
CA GLY A 64 0.00 -4.64 -4.40
C GLY A 64 -0.19 -5.65 -5.53
N LEU A 65 0.89 -6.08 -6.17
CA LEU A 65 0.84 -7.08 -7.25
C LEU A 65 0.36 -8.45 -6.77
N LEU A 66 0.87 -8.94 -5.63
CA LEU A 66 0.42 -10.19 -5.02
C LEU A 66 -1.08 -10.15 -4.68
N PHE A 67 -1.50 -9.05 -4.05
CA PHE A 67 -2.90 -8.85 -3.67
C PHE A 67 -3.81 -8.77 -4.90
N ALA A 68 -3.42 -8.02 -5.94
CA ALA A 68 -4.16 -7.92 -7.20
C ALA A 68 -4.28 -9.27 -7.91
N ALA A 69 -3.17 -10.00 -8.04
CA ALA A 69 -3.15 -11.30 -8.71
C ALA A 69 -3.91 -12.38 -7.93
N GLY A 70 -4.00 -12.26 -6.60
CA GLY A 70 -4.55 -13.30 -5.74
C GLY A 70 -3.52 -14.36 -5.31
N VAL A 71 -2.23 -14.22 -5.69
CA VAL A 71 -1.15 -15.08 -5.17
C VAL A 71 -0.80 -14.63 -3.78
N GLY A 72 -0.76 -15.55 -2.81
CA GLY A 72 -0.27 -15.21 -1.47
C GLY A 72 -0.98 -13.98 -0.91
N THR A 73 -2.30 -13.90 -1.11
CA THR A 73 -3.12 -12.71 -0.79
C THR A 73 -2.91 -12.23 0.65
N TRP A 74 -2.66 -13.14 1.58
CA TRP A 74 -2.30 -12.82 2.96
C TRP A 74 -0.97 -12.06 3.08
N VAL A 75 0.06 -12.45 2.32
CA VAL A 75 1.35 -11.75 2.27
C VAL A 75 1.16 -10.36 1.67
N GLY A 76 0.44 -10.27 0.54
CA GLY A 76 0.15 -9.00 -0.12
C GLY A 76 -0.60 -8.03 0.80
N ALA A 77 -1.62 -8.53 1.50
CA ALA A 77 -2.39 -7.75 2.46
C ALA A 77 -1.56 -7.30 3.66
N LEU A 78 -0.67 -8.14 4.19
CA LEU A 78 0.22 -7.75 5.29
C LEU A 78 1.19 -6.64 4.87
N LEU A 79 1.77 -6.71 3.68
CA LEU A 79 2.65 -5.65 3.17
C LEU A 79 1.89 -4.32 3.00
N ILE A 80 0.68 -4.38 2.44
CA ILE A 80 -0.23 -3.23 2.34
C ILE A 80 -0.56 -2.67 3.74
N ALA A 81 -0.91 -3.53 4.70
CA ALA A 81 -1.30 -3.09 6.03
C ALA A 81 -0.11 -2.46 6.79
N LEU A 82 1.07 -3.06 6.72
CA LEU A 82 2.28 -2.54 7.36
C LEU A 82 2.71 -1.18 6.80
N THR A 83 2.68 -1.03 5.47
CA THR A 83 2.99 0.26 4.82
C THR A 83 2.01 1.35 5.24
N MET A 84 0.72 1.03 5.34
CA MET A 84 -0.29 1.96 5.86
C MET A 84 -0.07 2.29 7.34
N LEU A 85 0.24 1.31 8.19
CA LEU A 85 0.55 1.57 9.61
C LEU A 85 1.73 2.52 9.79
N VAL A 86 2.80 2.36 9.01
CA VAL A 86 3.93 3.30 9.03
C VAL A 86 3.48 4.70 8.63
N ALA A 87 2.66 4.84 7.59
CA ALA A 87 2.12 6.13 7.17
C ALA A 87 1.23 6.78 8.24
N ILE A 88 0.41 5.99 8.95
CA ILE A 88 -0.38 6.47 10.09
C ILE A 88 0.55 7.00 11.18
N VAL A 89 1.52 6.20 11.63
CA VAL A 89 2.40 6.58 12.74
C VAL A 89 3.26 7.80 12.40
N LYS A 90 3.70 7.95 11.15
CA LYS A 90 4.68 8.98 10.77
C LYS A 90 4.09 10.24 10.19
N VAL A 91 2.91 10.19 9.57
CA VAL A 91 2.38 11.31 8.77
C VAL A 91 0.98 11.72 9.21
N HIS A 92 0.08 10.75 9.42
CA HIS A 92 -1.35 11.04 9.52
C HIS A 92 -1.93 10.98 10.94
N GLY A 93 -1.33 10.21 11.85
CA GLY A 93 -1.90 9.91 13.17
C GLY A 93 -2.08 11.14 14.06
N ALA A 94 -1.14 12.10 14.00
CA ALA A 94 -1.21 13.34 14.76
C ALA A 94 -2.33 14.28 14.29
N ASN A 95 -2.82 14.11 13.06
CA ASN A 95 -3.85 14.98 12.47
C ASN A 95 -5.28 14.52 12.80
N GLY A 96 -5.44 13.45 13.59
CA GLY A 96 -6.74 12.88 13.92
C GLY A 96 -7.30 11.97 12.82
N TYR A 97 -8.60 11.68 12.89
CA TYR A 97 -9.23 10.70 12.03
C TYR A 97 -9.42 11.21 10.59
N TRP A 98 -10.08 12.37 10.42
CA TRP A 98 -10.64 12.79 9.14
C TRP A 98 -9.62 13.07 8.04
N VAL A 99 -9.82 12.48 6.86
CA VAL A 99 -8.92 12.67 5.71
C VAL A 99 -8.87 14.12 5.22
N THR A 100 -9.96 14.88 5.41
CA THR A 100 -10.03 16.32 5.07
C THR A 100 -9.05 17.18 5.88
N GLN A 101 -8.59 16.68 7.02
CA GLN A 101 -7.56 17.28 7.87
C GLN A 101 -6.19 16.62 7.69
N ASN A 102 -6.01 15.83 6.62
CA ASN A 102 -4.84 14.97 6.42
C ASN A 102 -4.69 13.87 7.50
N GLY A 103 -5.81 13.45 8.09
CA GLY A 103 -5.92 12.36 9.06
C GLY A 103 -5.83 10.96 8.46
N TYR A 104 -5.88 9.95 9.32
CA TYR A 104 -5.58 8.55 8.96
C TYR A 104 -6.76 7.70 8.46
N GLU A 105 -7.95 8.29 8.33
CA GLU A 105 -9.19 7.63 7.90
C GLU A 105 -8.98 6.72 6.69
N TYR A 106 -8.37 7.23 5.61
CA TYR A 106 -8.19 6.46 4.39
C TYR A 106 -7.20 5.29 4.57
N ASN A 107 -6.11 5.50 5.32
CA ASN A 107 -5.17 4.43 5.65
C ASN A 107 -5.87 3.29 6.41
N LEU A 108 -6.76 3.63 7.36
CA LEU A 108 -7.52 2.63 8.11
C LEU A 108 -8.50 1.86 7.21
N VAL A 109 -9.19 2.54 6.30
CA VAL A 109 -10.07 1.90 5.31
C VAL A 109 -9.28 0.90 4.46
N LEU A 110 -8.11 1.29 3.96
CA LEU A 110 -7.27 0.40 3.14
C LEU A 110 -6.77 -0.82 3.93
N ILE A 111 -6.40 -0.65 5.20
CA ILE A 111 -6.04 -1.76 6.10
C ILE A 111 -7.23 -2.72 6.26
N ALA A 112 -8.43 -2.18 6.57
CA ALA A 112 -9.62 -2.98 6.77
C ALA A 112 -9.99 -3.78 5.51
N VAL A 113 -9.91 -3.17 4.33
CA VAL A 113 -10.16 -3.85 3.05
C VAL A 113 -9.13 -4.93 2.78
N ALA A 114 -7.83 -4.61 2.92
CA ALA A 114 -6.77 -5.57 2.64
C ALA A 114 -6.85 -6.80 3.55
N ILE A 115 -7.01 -6.60 4.87
CA ILE A 115 -7.13 -7.69 5.84
C ILE A 115 -8.45 -8.43 5.67
N GLY A 116 -9.57 -7.72 5.45
CA GLY A 116 -10.88 -8.34 5.23
C GLY A 116 -10.86 -9.30 4.03
N VAL A 117 -10.31 -8.86 2.90
CA VAL A 117 -10.15 -9.72 1.71
C VAL A 117 -9.19 -10.87 1.99
N ALA A 118 -8.08 -10.65 2.69
CA ALA A 118 -7.16 -11.74 3.04
C ALA A 118 -7.80 -12.82 3.92
N LEU A 119 -8.70 -12.43 4.84
CA LEU A 119 -9.44 -13.35 5.70
C LEU A 119 -10.53 -14.12 4.94
N ILE A 120 -11.18 -13.47 3.96
CA ILE A 120 -12.16 -14.13 3.08
C ILE A 120 -11.45 -15.07 2.08
N GLY A 121 -10.24 -14.71 1.66
CA GLY A 121 -9.48 -15.39 0.63
C GLY A 121 -9.60 -14.74 -0.75
N PRO A 122 -8.80 -15.19 -1.73
CA PRO A 122 -8.72 -14.56 -3.07
C PRO A 122 -9.99 -14.73 -3.92
N GLY A 123 -10.87 -15.68 -3.59
CA GLY A 123 -11.96 -16.13 -4.46
C GLY A 123 -11.46 -16.99 -5.63
N ALA A 124 -12.37 -17.36 -6.53
CA ALA A 124 -12.08 -18.28 -7.64
C ALA A 124 -11.17 -17.70 -8.74
N TYR A 125 -11.09 -16.37 -8.89
CA TYR A 125 -10.31 -15.72 -9.95
C TYR A 125 -8.89 -15.39 -9.50
N VAL A 126 -8.00 -16.37 -9.61
CA VAL A 126 -6.58 -16.24 -9.33
C VAL A 126 -5.84 -16.10 -10.66
N LEU A 127 -5.00 -15.05 -10.81
CA LEU A 127 -4.43 -14.64 -12.10
C LEU A 127 -3.07 -15.31 -12.42
N PHE A 128 -2.98 -16.64 -12.32
CA PHE A 128 -1.81 -17.47 -12.70
C PHE A 128 -2.14 -18.95 -12.57
#